data_AF-A0A1K1T0T3-F1
#
_entry.id   AF-A0A1K1T0T3-F1
#
_cell.length_a   1.000
_cell.length_b   1.000
_cell.length_c   1.000
_cell.angle_alpha   90.00
_cell.angle_beta   90.00
_cell.angle_gamma   90.00
#
_symmetry.space_group_name_H-M   'P 1'
#
loop_
_entity.id
_entity.type
_entity.pdbx_description
1 polymer ?
#
loop_
_entity_poly.entity_id
_entity_poly.type
_entity_poly.pdbx_seq_one_letter_code
_entity_poly.pdbx_strand_id
1 'polypeptide(L)'
;MSILNGPRLNFWGGIRTDVSLPNNSPTIPYDGNDDWPLFDLTTSTLAPSAESYTDDQLNNMINAPTGNYYTAGGWNHYGQHVVDMQNALISSQGIPGSINTTGDLVGQPVYLLGSVDPVTGQGPVSGPMMVDLDPTSSTTTQIFVGGLQIGGNDNIQLLIRSNTVCSSFDVAGRVLLPKKMDAPGSFHASGTFQLTFPLSSIVSWNQNSSGLRSIIQAPGATGIVLRFVMFEMCPTMTTEQLDADYAAGRYTPNPSIGRVIGTLAPAFADEPLNCQPGRQLVNQSTGNAGYADLDNTGYLSIDMVNVIPKETFRAVRDDITSPIGPNADYGTVTISAGTTTLMALEPTSRFLLDYYVYGGIVDLPLTANQLQAVRTSALAINAPGKVAGTTLQATESTYRIYADQRNVYLEDYPNGLSITLQVRYLGGAVPSTTEIGLQAIPAADPPTYKEPQYWDFLDYPDSLTVNAGQLSVSFPVTVKPGSAAQAGFVALTCTANGLDSSAYFTNFRKYAQTDFGIPQGTPITWPLMYPNVLRFHYLAFPAMSRYIPLNQPDAVMGAKNPILARTSDAYKGTTLFMPVVRSMSPCQRALLRAYLTGEPWQPPQ
;
A
#
# COMPACT_ATOMS: atom_id res chain seq x y z
N MET A 1 -14.65 -14.25 4.45
CA MET A 1 -14.21 -12.85 4.63
C MET A 1 -14.83 -12.29 5.89
N SER A 2 -14.10 -12.39 6.99
CA SER A 2 -14.50 -11.91 8.31
C SER A 2 -14.89 -10.43 8.36
N ILE A 3 -14.21 -9.56 7.62
CA ILE A 3 -14.60 -8.15 7.45
C ILE A 3 -16.04 -8.03 6.98
N LEU A 4 -16.52 -8.97 6.17
CA LEU A 4 -17.88 -8.98 5.60
C LEU A 4 -18.84 -9.91 6.36
N ASN A 5 -18.39 -10.88 7.15
CA ASN A 5 -19.31 -11.85 7.74
C ASN A 5 -19.22 -11.95 9.26
N GLY A 6 -18.25 -11.29 9.88
CA GLY A 6 -18.07 -11.23 11.33
C GLY A 6 -18.57 -9.93 11.96
N PRO A 7 -18.51 -9.84 13.30
CA PRO A 7 -18.67 -8.57 14.01
C PRO A 7 -17.67 -7.52 13.52
N ARG A 8 -18.09 -6.26 13.49
CA ARG A 8 -17.33 -5.16 12.88
C ARG A 8 -17.29 -3.93 13.76
N LEU A 9 -16.16 -3.22 13.70
CA LEU A 9 -16.05 -1.81 14.09
C LEU A 9 -15.69 -1.01 12.83
N ASN A 10 -16.56 -0.09 12.43
CA ASN A 10 -16.30 0.78 11.30
C ASN A 10 -15.79 2.13 11.79
N PHE A 11 -14.92 2.76 11.04
CA PHE A 11 -14.40 4.08 11.33
C PHE A 11 -14.21 4.90 10.06
N TRP A 12 -14.15 6.21 10.23
CA TRP A 12 -13.75 7.13 9.18
C TRP A 12 -13.11 8.38 9.78
N GLY A 13 -12.39 9.11 8.94
CA GLY A 13 -11.76 10.39 9.28
C GLY A 13 -10.80 10.84 8.20
N GLY A 14 -9.75 11.52 8.60
CA GLY A 14 -8.64 11.91 7.74
C GLY A 14 -7.46 10.96 7.80
N ILE A 15 -6.56 11.09 6.85
CA ILE A 15 -5.25 10.42 6.82
C ILE A 15 -4.23 11.36 6.19
N ARG A 16 -2.99 11.31 6.68
CA ARG A 16 -1.85 12.05 6.16
C ARG A 16 -0.75 11.09 5.73
N THR A 17 -0.13 11.35 4.58
CA THR A 17 1.07 10.65 4.09
C THR A 17 2.17 11.67 3.78
N ASP A 18 3.27 11.59 4.52
CA ASP A 18 4.42 12.50 4.36
C ASP A 18 5.54 11.86 3.52
N VAL A 19 5.18 11.19 2.43
CA VAL A 19 6.13 10.46 1.57
C VAL A 19 7.09 11.41 0.85
N SER A 20 8.39 11.09 0.84
CA SER A 20 9.33 11.72 -0.08
C SER A 20 9.24 11.05 -1.45
N LEU A 21 9.37 11.85 -2.51
CA LEU A 21 9.05 11.47 -3.89
C LEU A 21 10.07 11.82 -4.97
N PRO A 22 11.27 12.41 -4.72
CA PRO A 22 12.24 12.62 -5.79
C PRO A 22 12.63 11.33 -6.51
N ASN A 23 12.46 10.17 -5.88
CA ASN A 23 12.73 8.86 -6.45
C ASN A 23 11.56 8.30 -7.28
N ASN A 24 10.41 8.97 -7.35
CA ASN A 24 9.30 8.54 -8.20
C ASN A 24 9.58 8.77 -9.69
N SER A 25 10.48 9.70 -9.99
CA SER A 25 11.04 9.90 -11.32
C SER A 25 12.57 9.79 -11.23
N PRO A 26 13.23 8.89 -11.98
CA PRO A 26 14.68 8.87 -12.05
C PRO A 26 15.25 10.04 -12.87
N THR A 27 14.38 10.81 -13.52
CA THR A 27 14.73 11.94 -14.40
C THR A 27 14.14 13.25 -13.90
N ILE A 28 14.77 14.36 -14.27
CA ILE A 28 14.27 15.71 -14.04
C ILE A 28 14.39 16.57 -15.31
N PRO A 29 13.57 17.63 -15.49
CA PRO A 29 13.80 18.60 -16.54
C PRO A 29 15.06 19.43 -16.28
N TYR A 30 16.03 19.40 -17.19
CA TYR A 30 17.27 20.16 -17.08
C TYR A 30 17.92 20.43 -18.45
N ASP A 31 18.39 21.67 -18.65
CA ASP A 31 19.13 22.11 -19.84
C ASP A 31 18.48 21.72 -21.20
N GLY A 32 17.16 21.92 -21.30
CA GLY A 32 16.39 21.59 -22.51
C GLY A 32 16.12 20.11 -22.73
N ASN A 33 16.48 19.24 -21.78
CA ASN A 33 16.08 17.85 -21.72
C ASN A 33 15.02 17.67 -20.64
N ASP A 34 13.79 17.31 -21.04
CA ASP A 34 12.68 17.07 -20.11
C ASP A 34 12.90 15.83 -19.22
N ASP A 35 13.74 14.89 -19.66
CA ASP A 35 14.03 13.61 -19.02
C ASP A 35 15.54 13.43 -18.73
N TRP A 36 16.20 14.45 -18.18
CA TRP A 36 17.61 14.34 -17.82
C TRP A 36 17.81 13.34 -16.66
N PRO A 37 18.64 12.28 -16.83
CA PRO A 37 18.76 11.24 -15.82
C PRO A 37 19.54 11.70 -14.61
N LEU A 38 18.90 11.57 -13.44
CA LEU A 38 19.39 11.96 -12.13
C LEU A 38 19.76 10.73 -11.29
N PHE A 39 18.88 9.72 -11.24
CA PHE A 39 19.05 8.53 -10.41
C PHE A 39 19.03 7.23 -11.22
N ASP A 40 19.81 6.24 -10.76
CA ASP A 40 19.55 4.83 -11.05
C ASP A 40 18.89 4.19 -9.82
N LEU A 41 17.58 3.97 -9.91
CA LEU A 41 16.76 3.44 -8.82
C LEU A 41 16.98 1.94 -8.60
N THR A 42 17.47 1.21 -9.62
CA THR A 42 17.73 -0.22 -9.50
C THR A 42 18.89 -0.50 -8.54
N THR A 43 19.90 0.37 -8.55
CA THR A 43 21.08 0.32 -7.69
C THR A 43 21.05 1.36 -6.58
N SER A 44 20.09 2.28 -6.61
CA SER A 44 19.94 3.38 -5.64
C SER A 44 21.21 4.24 -5.58
N THR A 45 21.68 4.66 -6.75
CA THR A 45 22.83 5.55 -6.96
C THR A 45 22.45 6.73 -7.86
N LEU A 46 23.40 7.63 -8.10
CA LEU A 46 23.25 8.62 -9.16
C LEU A 46 23.36 7.96 -10.53
N ALA A 47 22.68 8.56 -11.51
CA ALA A 47 22.93 8.25 -12.90
C ALA A 47 24.33 8.77 -13.32
N PRO A 48 25.04 8.10 -14.24
CA PRO A 48 26.39 8.49 -14.64
C PRO A 48 26.54 9.96 -15.09
N SER A 49 25.51 10.51 -15.73
CA SER A 49 25.47 11.92 -16.16
C SER A 49 25.42 12.92 -15.00
N ALA A 50 24.89 12.51 -13.84
CA ALA A 50 24.74 13.35 -12.66
C ALA A 50 25.96 13.30 -11.73
N GLU A 51 26.84 12.30 -11.86
CA GLU A 51 27.96 12.09 -10.94
C GLU A 51 28.95 13.26 -10.88
N SER A 52 29.15 13.97 -11.99
CA SER A 52 30.10 15.08 -12.13
C SER A 52 29.64 16.38 -11.47
N TYR A 53 28.35 16.49 -11.14
CA TYR A 53 27.79 17.65 -10.45
C TYR A 53 28.08 17.55 -8.96
N THR A 54 28.15 18.69 -8.28
CA THR A 54 28.22 18.73 -6.81
C THR A 54 26.84 18.50 -6.19
N ASP A 55 26.84 18.12 -4.92
CA ASP A 55 25.61 17.91 -4.16
C ASP A 55 24.73 19.17 -4.08
N ASP A 56 25.34 20.36 -3.96
CA ASP A 56 24.61 21.63 -3.94
C ASP A 56 24.01 21.96 -5.31
N GLN A 57 24.73 21.66 -6.40
CA GLN A 57 24.19 21.82 -7.75
C GLN A 57 22.98 20.91 -7.97
N LEU A 58 23.08 19.63 -7.60
CA LEU A 58 21.98 18.69 -7.74
C LEU A 58 20.78 19.06 -6.86
N ASN A 59 21.01 19.47 -5.61
CA ASN A 59 19.92 19.96 -4.74
C ASN A 59 19.22 21.18 -5.33
N ASN A 60 19.97 22.13 -5.89
CA ASN A 60 19.38 23.30 -6.55
C ASN A 60 18.55 22.91 -7.78
N MET A 61 18.99 21.90 -8.55
CA MET A 61 18.22 21.36 -9.68
C MET A 61 16.93 20.69 -9.22
N ILE A 62 16.99 19.84 -8.18
CA ILE A 62 15.82 19.13 -7.64
C ILE A 62 14.81 20.12 -7.04
N ASN A 63 15.28 21.17 -6.39
CA ASN A 63 14.42 22.19 -5.78
C ASN A 63 13.92 23.25 -6.78
N ALA A 64 14.37 23.21 -8.04
CA ALA A 64 13.93 24.18 -9.03
C ALA A 64 12.44 23.97 -9.36
N PRO A 65 11.66 25.06 -9.54
CA PRO A 65 10.29 24.98 -10.03
C PRO A 65 10.22 24.28 -11.40
N THR A 66 9.20 23.46 -11.60
CA THR A 66 8.99 22.69 -12.85
C THR A 66 7.65 23.02 -13.50
N GLY A 67 7.62 24.18 -14.15
CA GLY A 67 6.47 24.62 -14.95
C GLY A 67 5.17 24.63 -14.14
N ASN A 68 4.20 23.80 -14.52
CA ASN A 68 2.89 23.72 -13.87
C ASN A 68 2.77 22.56 -12.86
N TYR A 69 3.87 21.90 -12.50
CA TYR A 69 3.88 20.73 -11.63
C TYR A 69 4.99 20.88 -10.59
N TYR A 70 4.73 21.57 -9.48
CA TYR A 70 5.62 21.67 -8.31
C TYR A 70 7.10 21.95 -8.64
N THR A 71 8.01 21.36 -7.86
CA THR A 71 9.47 21.35 -8.09
C THR A 71 9.90 20.05 -8.78
N ALA A 72 11.13 20.00 -9.30
CA ALA A 72 11.66 18.79 -9.94
C ALA A 72 11.72 17.58 -8.99
N GLY A 73 11.87 17.80 -7.68
CA GLY A 73 11.77 16.79 -6.62
C GLY A 73 10.34 16.39 -6.26
N GLY A 74 9.35 16.84 -7.03
CA GLY A 74 7.94 16.58 -6.83
C GLY A 74 7.31 17.50 -5.77
N TRP A 75 6.19 17.04 -5.22
CA TRP A 75 5.38 17.82 -4.28
C TRP A 75 5.83 17.74 -2.83
N ASN A 76 6.70 16.79 -2.44
CA ASN A 76 7.15 16.60 -1.06
C ASN A 76 8.59 16.09 -0.94
N HIS A 77 9.55 16.78 -1.55
CA HIS A 77 10.98 16.43 -1.48
C HIS A 77 11.50 16.23 -0.04
N TYR A 78 10.97 16.97 0.93
CA TYR A 78 11.43 16.92 2.32
C TYR A 78 10.56 16.06 3.24
N GLY A 79 9.76 15.14 2.67
CA GLY A 79 8.91 14.23 3.41
C GLY A 79 9.66 13.19 4.24
N GLN A 80 9.04 12.73 5.33
CA GLN A 80 9.61 11.77 6.28
C GLN A 80 9.08 10.32 6.14
N HIS A 81 8.24 10.06 5.14
CA HIS A 81 7.52 8.80 4.90
C HIS A 81 6.48 8.41 5.95
N VAL A 82 6.22 9.25 6.94
CA VAL A 82 5.27 8.94 8.02
C VAL A 82 3.83 8.93 7.50
N VAL A 83 3.04 7.96 7.97
CA VAL A 83 1.59 7.91 7.78
C VAL A 83 0.91 8.00 9.13
N ASP A 84 -0.17 8.77 9.21
CA ASP A 84 -0.97 8.87 10.42
C ASP A 84 -2.45 9.11 10.13
N MET A 85 -3.27 8.56 11.01
CA MET A 85 -4.73 8.73 10.99
C MET A 85 -5.08 10.04 11.68
N GLN A 86 -5.89 10.88 11.03
CA GLN A 86 -6.25 12.22 11.47
C GLN A 86 -7.72 12.24 11.86
N ASN A 87 -8.02 12.25 13.16
CA ASN A 87 -9.39 12.19 13.68
C ASN A 87 -10.20 11.02 13.07
N ALA A 88 -9.57 9.85 12.91
CA ALA A 88 -10.24 8.64 12.49
C ALA A 88 -10.96 8.03 13.69
N LEU A 89 -12.29 8.09 13.70
CA LEU A 89 -13.12 7.68 14.84
C LEU A 89 -14.02 6.51 14.47
N ILE A 90 -14.21 5.57 15.41
CA ILE A 90 -15.22 4.53 15.27
C ILE A 90 -16.59 5.18 15.07
N SER A 91 -17.27 4.88 13.98
CA SER A 91 -18.54 5.47 13.59
C SER A 91 -19.73 4.53 13.79
N SER A 92 -19.48 3.22 13.73
CA SER A 92 -20.50 2.20 13.99
C SER A 92 -19.88 0.88 14.42
N GLN A 93 -20.69 0.05 15.05
CA GLN A 93 -20.30 -1.29 15.48
C GLN A 93 -21.49 -2.26 15.42
N GLY A 94 -21.20 -3.56 15.35
CA GLY A 94 -22.24 -4.59 15.46
C GLY A 94 -21.89 -5.84 14.67
N ILE A 95 -22.91 -6.59 14.28
CA ILE A 95 -22.81 -7.78 13.42
C ILE A 95 -23.50 -7.53 12.07
N PRO A 96 -23.25 -8.32 11.02
CA PRO A 96 -23.92 -8.17 9.75
C PRO A 96 -25.44 -8.13 9.91
N GLY A 97 -26.10 -7.16 9.26
CA GLY A 97 -27.53 -6.91 9.37
C GLY A 97 -27.98 -6.13 10.62
N SER A 98 -27.07 -5.90 11.60
CA SER A 98 -27.37 -5.19 12.85
C SER A 98 -26.21 -4.26 13.28
N ILE A 99 -25.70 -3.48 12.32
CA ILE A 99 -24.70 -2.42 12.57
C ILE A 99 -25.40 -1.17 13.11
N ASN A 100 -24.90 -0.64 14.23
CA ASN A 100 -25.45 0.51 14.93
C ASN A 100 -24.43 1.64 15.05
N THR A 101 -24.90 2.89 14.95
CA THR A 101 -24.09 4.11 15.14
C THR A 101 -23.97 4.52 16.62
N THR A 102 -24.31 3.59 17.51
CA THR A 102 -24.15 3.73 18.96
C THR A 102 -23.47 2.48 19.49
N GLY A 103 -22.77 2.61 20.62
CA GLY A 103 -22.04 1.50 21.21
C GLY A 103 -20.89 1.98 22.07
N ASP A 104 -20.24 1.03 22.74
CA ASP A 104 -19.18 1.29 23.71
C ASP A 104 -17.89 1.83 23.08
N LEU A 105 -17.66 1.59 21.79
CA LEU A 105 -16.47 2.07 21.07
C LEU A 105 -16.75 3.22 20.12
N VAL A 106 -18.01 3.56 19.83
CA VAL A 106 -18.34 4.67 18.92
C VAL A 106 -17.76 5.99 19.47
N GLY A 107 -17.07 6.73 18.60
CA GLY A 107 -16.33 7.95 18.93
C GLY A 107 -14.90 7.72 19.43
N GLN A 108 -14.48 6.47 19.67
CA GLN A 108 -13.09 6.20 20.04
C GLN A 108 -12.16 6.40 18.83
N PRO A 109 -11.00 7.05 19.01
CA PRO A 109 -10.04 7.23 17.94
C PRO A 109 -9.31 5.93 17.60
N VAL A 110 -8.91 5.79 16.35
CA VAL A 110 -8.13 4.66 15.80
C VAL A 110 -6.78 5.16 15.31
N TYR A 111 -5.70 4.53 15.75
CA TYR A 111 -4.34 4.86 15.36
C TYR A 111 -3.60 3.64 14.84
N LEU A 112 -2.89 3.81 13.72
CA LEU A 112 -1.79 2.93 13.36
C LEU A 112 -0.52 3.41 14.07
N LEU A 113 0.28 2.47 14.58
CA LEU A 113 1.46 2.78 15.39
C LEU A 113 2.74 2.44 14.63
N GLY A 114 3.84 3.13 14.94
CA GLY A 114 5.18 2.68 14.55
C GLY A 114 5.67 1.51 15.39
N SER A 115 6.75 0.88 14.92
CA SER A 115 7.44 -0.22 15.60
C SER A 115 8.09 0.26 16.89
N VAL A 116 8.07 -0.61 17.90
CA VAL A 116 9.01 -0.52 19.02
C VAL A 116 10.41 -0.91 18.54
N ASP A 117 11.44 -0.47 19.25
CA ASP A 117 12.81 -0.92 18.98
C ASP A 117 12.90 -2.45 19.20
N PRO A 118 13.29 -3.24 18.18
CA PRO A 118 13.28 -4.70 18.28
C PRO A 118 14.36 -5.26 19.21
N VAL A 119 15.37 -4.46 19.59
CA VAL A 119 16.46 -4.87 20.47
C VAL A 119 16.19 -4.42 21.91
N THR A 120 15.76 -3.18 22.12
CA THR A 120 15.57 -2.62 23.46
C THR A 120 14.13 -2.75 23.99
N GLY A 121 13.16 -3.02 23.12
CA GLY A 121 11.74 -3.05 23.44
C GLY A 121 11.15 -1.67 23.78
N GLN A 122 11.92 -0.58 23.61
CA GLN A 122 11.44 0.77 23.91
C GLN A 122 10.38 1.23 22.91
N GLY A 123 9.38 1.93 23.47
CA GLY A 123 8.20 2.42 22.78
C GLY A 123 8.54 3.27 21.54
N PRO A 124 7.60 3.34 20.57
CA PRO A 124 7.91 3.72 19.21
C PRO A 124 8.53 5.11 19.11
N VAL A 125 9.61 5.22 18.34
CA VAL A 125 10.32 6.49 18.08
C VAL A 125 9.83 7.16 16.79
N SER A 126 8.88 6.55 16.06
CA SER A 126 8.28 7.06 14.83
C SER A 126 6.85 6.53 14.61
N GLY A 127 6.14 7.02 13.60
CA GLY A 127 4.86 6.46 13.14
C GLY A 127 5.01 5.30 12.13
N PRO A 128 3.88 4.77 11.62
CA PRO A 128 3.83 3.95 10.41
C PRO A 128 4.56 4.61 9.23
N MET A 129 5.11 3.80 8.32
CA MET A 129 5.93 4.28 7.20
C MET A 129 5.39 3.80 5.85
N MET A 130 5.12 4.72 4.93
CA MET A 130 4.72 4.41 3.55
C MET A 130 5.89 4.49 2.60
N VAL A 131 6.06 3.43 1.81
CA VAL A 131 7.16 3.26 0.86
C VAL A 131 6.68 2.48 -0.35
N ASP A 132 7.39 2.60 -1.45
CA ASP A 132 7.14 1.83 -2.65
C ASP A 132 8.24 0.77 -2.84
N LEU A 133 7.85 -0.43 -3.26
CA LEU A 133 8.84 -1.45 -3.65
C LEU A 133 9.56 -1.03 -4.93
N ASP A 134 8.82 -0.52 -5.92
CA ASP A 134 9.30 0.16 -7.11
C ASP A 134 8.70 1.58 -7.13
N PRO A 135 9.47 2.62 -6.80
CA PRO A 135 8.94 3.98 -6.66
C PRO A 135 8.42 4.59 -7.97
N THR A 136 8.69 3.98 -9.13
CA THR A 136 8.12 4.44 -10.40
C THR A 136 6.79 3.76 -10.74
N SER A 137 6.38 2.75 -9.97
CA SER A 137 5.13 2.01 -10.17
C SER A 137 4.00 2.52 -9.26
N SER A 138 2.81 2.68 -9.82
CA SER A 138 1.61 3.14 -9.11
C SER A 138 0.96 2.07 -8.21
N THR A 139 1.46 0.84 -8.23
CA THR A 139 0.80 -0.31 -7.58
C THR A 139 1.66 -1.06 -6.57
N THR A 140 2.84 -0.52 -6.25
CA THR A 140 3.82 -1.18 -5.37
C THR A 140 3.91 -0.54 -3.98
N THR A 141 2.99 0.36 -3.65
CA THR A 141 2.94 1.03 -2.35
C THR A 141 2.70 0.04 -1.23
N GLN A 142 3.43 0.23 -0.14
CA GLN A 142 3.39 -0.52 1.09
C GLN A 142 3.28 0.43 2.29
N ILE A 143 2.62 0.00 3.36
CA ILE A 143 2.65 0.70 4.65
C ILE A 143 3.11 -0.28 5.71
N PHE A 144 4.28 0.00 6.28
CA PHE A 144 4.82 -0.73 7.42
C PHE A 144 4.24 -0.15 8.71
N VAL A 145 3.80 -1.04 9.59
CA VAL A 145 3.07 -0.71 10.82
C VAL A 145 3.65 -1.53 11.95
N GLY A 146 3.81 -0.94 13.13
CA GLY A 146 4.26 -1.61 14.35
C GLY A 146 3.15 -1.92 15.36
N GLY A 147 1.91 -1.52 15.08
CA GLY A 147 0.76 -1.86 15.92
C GLY A 147 -0.50 -1.07 15.59
N LEU A 148 -1.50 -1.25 16.46
CA LEU A 148 -2.82 -0.62 16.37
C LEU A 148 -3.23 -0.16 17.78
N GLN A 149 -3.87 1.00 17.87
CA GLN A 149 -4.52 1.47 19.09
C GLN A 149 -5.95 1.93 18.81
N ILE A 150 -6.88 1.56 19.71
CA ILE A 150 -8.20 2.20 19.83
C ILE A 150 -8.25 2.91 21.17
N GLY A 151 -8.76 4.14 21.18
CA GLY A 151 -8.79 4.99 22.37
C GLY A 151 -7.58 5.92 22.48
N GLY A 152 -7.74 7.04 23.17
CA GLY A 152 -6.65 7.98 23.45
C GLY A 152 -5.65 7.43 24.47
N ASN A 153 -4.52 8.11 24.65
CA ASN A 153 -3.46 7.67 25.59
C ASN A 153 -3.96 7.56 27.04
N ASP A 154 -4.91 8.41 27.43
CA ASP A 154 -5.50 8.41 28.78
C ASP A 154 -6.64 7.40 28.94
N ASN A 155 -7.08 6.76 27.85
CA ASN A 155 -8.20 5.81 27.85
C ASN A 155 -8.07 4.77 26.72
N ILE A 156 -6.99 3.98 26.77
CA ILE A 156 -6.72 2.92 25.80
C ILE A 156 -7.80 1.84 25.90
N GLN A 157 -8.52 1.61 24.80
CA GLN A 157 -9.50 0.52 24.68
C GLN A 157 -8.88 -0.76 24.14
N LEU A 158 -7.94 -0.64 23.19
CA LEU A 158 -7.20 -1.75 22.61
C LEU A 158 -5.78 -1.25 22.28
N LEU A 159 -4.77 -2.04 22.63
CA LEU A 159 -3.38 -1.82 22.22
C LEU A 159 -2.79 -3.13 21.69
N ILE A 160 -2.30 -3.08 20.45
CA ILE A 160 -1.60 -4.16 19.78
C ILE A 160 -0.19 -3.68 19.43
N ARG A 161 0.82 -4.54 19.64
CA ARG A 161 2.19 -4.32 19.17
C ARG A 161 2.62 -5.50 18.29
N SER A 162 2.66 -5.27 16.99
CA SER A 162 3.13 -6.25 16.00
C SER A 162 3.61 -5.53 14.76
N ASN A 163 4.81 -5.87 14.31
CA ASN A 163 5.30 -5.43 13.02
C ASN A 163 4.57 -6.19 11.91
N THR A 164 3.99 -5.45 10.98
CA THR A 164 3.27 -6.00 9.82
C THR A 164 3.32 -4.98 8.66
N VAL A 165 2.91 -5.40 7.48
CA VAL A 165 2.91 -4.59 6.27
C VAL A 165 1.68 -4.87 5.43
N CYS A 166 1.04 -3.82 4.93
CA CYS A 166 0.00 -3.92 3.91
C CYS A 166 0.50 -3.35 2.59
N SER A 167 -0.09 -3.81 1.49
CA SER A 167 0.17 -3.27 0.15
C SER A 167 -1.09 -2.61 -0.40
N SER A 168 -0.92 -1.69 -1.35
CA SER A 168 -2.03 -1.08 -2.07
C SER A 168 -2.68 -2.06 -3.03
N PHE A 169 -4.00 -2.14 -2.97
CA PHE A 169 -4.87 -2.81 -3.93
C PHE A 169 -5.86 -1.81 -4.53
N ASP A 170 -6.41 -2.14 -5.70
CA ASP A 170 -7.47 -1.38 -6.37
C ASP A 170 -7.14 0.11 -6.56
N VAL A 171 -5.88 0.40 -6.96
CA VAL A 171 -5.44 1.77 -7.21
C VAL A 171 -6.03 2.30 -8.50
N ALA A 172 -7.23 2.88 -8.39
CA ALA A 172 -8.03 3.32 -9.53
C ALA A 172 -8.90 4.55 -9.18
N GLY A 173 -9.66 5.06 -10.16
CA GLY A 173 -10.35 6.35 -10.08
C GLY A 173 -11.60 6.33 -9.19
N ARG A 174 -11.56 7.00 -8.05
CA ARG A 174 -12.67 7.15 -7.11
C ARG A 174 -13.36 8.51 -7.11
N VAL A 175 -12.68 9.58 -7.53
CA VAL A 175 -13.29 10.92 -7.62
C VAL A 175 -13.35 11.31 -9.08
N LEU A 176 -14.51 11.78 -9.55
CA LEU A 176 -14.70 12.05 -10.98
C LEU A 176 -14.31 13.49 -11.37
N LEU A 177 -14.57 14.46 -10.50
CA LEU A 177 -14.37 15.88 -10.76
C LEU A 177 -13.60 16.59 -9.63
N PRO A 178 -12.84 17.64 -9.96
CA PRO A 178 -12.59 18.18 -11.31
C PRO A 178 -11.63 17.28 -12.11
N LYS A 179 -11.60 17.38 -13.45
CA LYS A 179 -10.68 16.58 -14.30
C LYS A 179 -9.19 16.82 -14.04
N LYS A 180 -8.86 18.01 -13.51
CA LYS A 180 -7.52 18.44 -13.16
C LYS A 180 -7.61 19.30 -11.92
N MET A 181 -6.57 19.22 -11.09
CA MET A 181 -6.38 20.07 -9.93
C MET A 181 -4.90 20.41 -9.85
N ASP A 182 -4.59 21.53 -9.21
CA ASP A 182 -3.24 21.92 -8.78
C ASP A 182 -2.56 20.86 -7.86
N ALA A 183 -3.33 19.87 -7.39
CA ALA A 183 -2.82 18.63 -6.82
C ALA A 183 -2.91 17.47 -7.82
N PRO A 184 -1.92 17.24 -8.68
CA PRO A 184 -1.89 16.08 -9.56
C PRO A 184 -1.66 14.73 -8.84
N GLY A 185 -1.29 14.74 -7.55
CA GLY A 185 -1.09 13.52 -6.78
C GLY A 185 -2.43 12.92 -6.35
N SER A 186 -2.75 11.71 -6.83
CA SER A 186 -3.75 10.75 -6.32
C SER A 186 -5.14 11.24 -5.88
N PHE A 187 -5.54 12.50 -6.13
CA PHE A 187 -6.81 13.05 -5.65
C PHE A 187 -8.01 12.37 -6.31
N HIS A 188 -7.84 11.94 -7.56
CA HIS A 188 -8.76 11.08 -8.28
C HIS A 188 -8.74 9.65 -7.79
N ALA A 189 -7.60 9.18 -7.30
CA ALA A 189 -7.37 7.78 -7.00
C ALA A 189 -7.81 7.40 -5.58
N SER A 190 -7.90 6.10 -5.36
CA SER A 190 -8.00 5.51 -4.03
C SER A 190 -7.04 4.34 -3.91
N GLY A 191 -6.80 3.86 -2.70
CA GLY A 191 -6.05 2.62 -2.48
C GLY A 191 -6.64 1.84 -1.32
N THR A 192 -6.90 0.55 -1.52
CA THR A 192 -7.34 -0.39 -0.50
C THR A 192 -6.14 -1.03 0.19
N PHE A 193 -6.15 -1.10 1.51
CA PHE A 193 -5.11 -1.71 2.33
C PHE A 193 -5.73 -2.68 3.34
N GLN A 194 -5.03 -3.77 3.64
CA GLN A 194 -5.42 -4.72 4.70
C GLN A 194 -4.23 -5.19 5.51
N LEU A 195 -4.41 -5.24 6.82
CA LEU A 195 -3.45 -5.70 7.81
C LEU A 195 -4.11 -6.74 8.71
N THR A 196 -3.35 -7.75 9.13
CA THR A 196 -3.79 -8.70 10.16
C THR A 196 -2.82 -8.70 11.33
N PHE A 197 -3.37 -8.65 12.54
CA PHE A 197 -2.65 -8.70 13.81
C PHE A 197 -3.02 -9.99 14.55
N PRO A 198 -2.07 -10.85 14.94
CA PRO A 198 -2.39 -12.07 15.69
C PRO A 198 -2.88 -11.73 17.10
N LEU A 199 -3.77 -12.54 17.68
CA LEU A 199 -4.28 -12.29 19.05
C LEU A 199 -3.16 -12.26 20.09
N SER A 200 -2.08 -13.00 19.87
CA SER A 200 -0.88 -13.02 20.73
C SER A 200 -0.14 -11.68 20.80
N SER A 201 -0.41 -10.75 19.86
CA SER A 201 0.19 -9.42 19.82
C SER A 201 -0.62 -8.34 20.57
N ILE A 202 -1.79 -8.70 21.11
CA ILE A 202 -2.59 -7.81 21.94
C ILE A 202 -1.87 -7.62 23.28
N VAL A 203 -1.49 -6.38 23.57
CA VAL A 203 -0.86 -5.99 24.84
C VAL A 203 -1.92 -5.78 25.92
N SER A 204 -3.01 -5.09 25.57
CA SER A 204 -4.13 -4.85 26.48
C SER A 204 -5.41 -4.55 25.71
N TRP A 205 -6.55 -4.88 26.31
CA TRP A 205 -7.85 -4.46 25.79
C TRP A 205 -8.91 -4.38 26.90
N ASN A 206 -9.88 -3.49 26.73
CA ASN A 206 -10.97 -3.28 27.68
C ASN A 206 -11.93 -4.48 27.70
N GLN A 207 -11.80 -5.32 28.72
CA GLN A 207 -12.62 -6.54 28.88
C GLN A 207 -14.12 -6.26 29.00
N ASN A 208 -14.51 -5.04 29.40
CA ASN A 208 -15.92 -4.64 29.52
C ASN A 208 -16.52 -4.20 28.18
N SER A 209 -15.70 -4.03 27.14
CA SER A 209 -16.15 -3.65 25.81
C SER A 209 -16.85 -4.82 25.12
N SER A 210 -18.16 -4.69 24.87
CA SER A 210 -18.91 -5.67 24.07
C SER A 210 -18.41 -5.74 22.63
N GLY A 211 -18.05 -4.58 22.04
CA GLY A 211 -17.52 -4.52 20.68
C GLY A 211 -16.22 -5.30 20.55
N LEU A 212 -15.22 -5.02 21.40
CA LEU A 212 -13.93 -5.71 21.37
C LEU A 212 -14.07 -7.19 21.72
N ARG A 213 -14.90 -7.53 22.72
CA ARG A 213 -15.15 -8.92 23.08
C ARG A 213 -15.71 -9.72 21.90
N SER A 214 -16.65 -9.15 21.15
CA SER A 214 -17.24 -9.80 19.98
C SER A 214 -16.22 -10.10 18.87
N ILE A 215 -15.15 -9.30 18.79
CA ILE A 215 -14.07 -9.49 17.81
C ILE A 215 -13.01 -10.47 18.33
N ILE A 216 -12.45 -10.19 19.50
CA ILE A 216 -11.30 -10.89 20.07
C ILE A 216 -11.65 -12.31 20.50
N GLN A 217 -12.87 -12.51 21.00
CA GLN A 217 -13.36 -13.80 21.49
C GLN A 217 -14.33 -14.47 20.50
N ALA A 218 -14.37 -14.02 19.24
CA ALA A 218 -15.14 -14.71 18.21
C ALA A 218 -14.65 -16.16 18.08
N PRO A 219 -15.55 -17.17 17.99
CA PRO A 219 -15.16 -18.56 17.86
C PRO A 219 -14.21 -18.79 16.67
N GLY A 220 -13.03 -19.36 16.94
CA GLY A 220 -12.01 -19.63 15.92
C GLY A 220 -11.16 -18.43 15.51
N ALA A 221 -11.35 -17.25 16.11
CA ALA A 221 -10.51 -16.08 15.82
C ALA A 221 -9.04 -16.35 16.15
N THR A 222 -8.17 -16.03 15.20
CA THR A 222 -6.70 -16.12 15.32
C THR A 222 -6.06 -14.74 15.41
N GLY A 223 -6.80 -13.69 15.06
CA GLY A 223 -6.32 -12.32 15.09
C GLY A 223 -7.43 -11.28 14.95
N ILE A 224 -7.00 -10.06 14.61
CA ILE A 224 -7.83 -8.94 14.22
C ILE A 224 -7.36 -8.50 12.84
N VAL A 225 -8.28 -8.44 11.89
CA VAL A 225 -8.02 -7.86 10.56
C VAL A 225 -8.53 -6.43 10.53
N LEU A 226 -7.75 -5.55 9.92
CA LEU A 226 -8.09 -4.17 9.63
C LEU A 226 -8.01 -3.98 8.12
N ARG A 227 -9.11 -3.54 7.50
CA ARG A 227 -9.12 -3.04 6.11
C ARG A 227 -9.47 -1.58 6.11
N PHE A 228 -8.77 -0.79 5.31
CA PHE A 228 -9.10 0.61 5.12
C PHE A 228 -8.84 1.05 3.68
N VAL A 229 -9.48 2.14 3.30
CA VAL A 229 -9.27 2.81 2.02
C VAL A 229 -8.91 4.25 2.28
N MET A 230 -7.84 4.71 1.63
CA MET A 230 -7.53 6.13 1.52
C MET A 230 -7.92 6.66 0.14
N PHE A 231 -8.42 7.89 0.09
CA PHE A 231 -8.89 8.54 -1.13
C PHE A 231 -8.96 10.06 -0.94
N GLU A 232 -9.19 10.79 -2.04
CA GLU A 232 -9.07 12.26 -2.06
C GLU A 232 -7.72 12.76 -1.53
N MET A 233 -6.64 12.03 -1.78
CA MET A 233 -5.31 12.42 -1.33
C MET A 233 -4.84 13.64 -2.13
N CYS A 234 -4.39 14.71 -1.48
CA CYS A 234 -3.75 15.85 -2.15
C CYS A 234 -2.70 16.52 -1.24
N PRO A 235 -1.63 17.12 -1.78
CA PRO A 235 -0.66 17.88 -0.98
C PRO A 235 -1.32 19.02 -0.22
N THR A 236 -0.79 19.37 0.96
CA THR A 236 -1.38 20.41 1.81
C THR A 236 -1.27 21.80 1.16
N MET A 237 -0.09 22.14 0.66
CA MET A 237 0.18 23.37 -0.09
C MET A 237 -0.16 23.21 -1.58
N THR A 238 -0.56 24.32 -2.20
CA THR A 238 -0.65 24.46 -3.66
C THR A 238 0.74 24.54 -4.29
N THR A 239 0.83 24.40 -5.61
CA THR A 239 2.10 24.60 -6.36
C THR A 239 2.68 25.99 -6.07
N GLU A 240 1.86 27.04 -6.19
CA GLU A 240 2.27 28.43 -5.95
C GLU A 240 2.78 28.66 -4.52
N GLN A 241 2.16 28.01 -3.52
CA GLN A 241 2.59 28.10 -2.13
C GLN A 241 3.94 27.40 -1.90
N LEU A 242 4.14 26.22 -2.49
CA LEU A 242 5.38 25.47 -2.38
C LEU A 242 6.53 26.22 -3.07
N ASP A 243 6.30 26.74 -4.28
CA ASP A 243 7.28 27.52 -5.02
C ASP A 243 7.70 28.79 -4.25
N ALA A 244 6.73 29.48 -3.64
CA ALA A 244 7.02 30.64 -2.80
C ALA A 244 7.78 30.28 -1.51
N ASP A 245 7.58 29.08 -0.96
CA ASP A 245 8.35 28.58 0.16
C ASP A 245 9.82 28.36 -0.24
N TYR A 246 10.04 27.63 -1.34
CA TYR A 246 11.37 27.28 -1.82
C TYR A 246 12.15 28.50 -2.33
N ALA A 247 11.49 29.43 -3.02
CA ALA A 247 12.10 30.70 -3.44
C ALA A 247 12.54 31.55 -2.23
N ALA A 248 11.93 31.36 -1.06
CA ALA A 248 12.34 32.00 0.19
C ALA A 248 13.38 31.18 0.99
N GLY A 249 13.91 30.09 0.43
CA GLY A 249 14.85 29.18 1.10
C GLY A 249 14.21 28.39 2.24
N ARG A 250 12.87 28.30 2.27
CA ARG A 250 12.13 27.47 3.21
C ARG A 250 11.77 26.17 2.50
N TYR A 251 12.16 25.07 3.12
CA TYR A 251 12.02 23.73 2.55
C TYR A 251 11.00 22.93 3.36
N THR A 252 9.77 23.45 3.45
CA THR A 252 8.74 22.88 4.31
C THR A 252 8.23 21.56 3.72
N PRO A 253 8.14 20.48 4.51
CA PRO A 253 7.45 19.27 4.07
C PRO A 253 6.00 19.59 3.69
N ASN A 254 5.54 19.01 2.60
CA ASN A 254 4.23 19.24 2.02
C ASN A 254 3.47 17.91 1.91
N PRO A 255 3.08 17.32 3.05
CA PRO A 255 2.45 16.00 3.07
C PRO A 255 1.13 16.01 2.32
N SER A 256 0.78 14.84 1.77
CA SER A 256 -0.52 14.59 1.17
C SER A 256 -1.54 14.22 2.25
N ILE A 257 -2.74 14.76 2.13
CA ILE A 257 -3.83 14.59 3.07
C ILE A 257 -5.10 14.17 2.34
N GLY A 258 -5.87 13.27 2.94
CA GLY A 258 -7.11 12.78 2.37
C GLY A 258 -8.02 12.13 3.39
N ARG A 259 -9.01 11.40 2.89
CA ARG A 259 -10.03 10.72 3.69
C ARG A 259 -9.68 9.25 3.88
N VAL A 260 -10.09 8.69 5.01
CA VAL A 260 -10.00 7.25 5.29
C VAL A 260 -11.36 6.70 5.73
N ILE A 261 -11.69 5.51 5.23
CA ILE A 261 -12.81 4.68 5.73
C ILE A 261 -12.23 3.30 5.98
N GLY A 262 -12.52 2.71 7.14
CA GLY A 262 -12.05 1.37 7.43
C GLY A 262 -12.95 0.59 8.38
N THR A 263 -12.60 -0.68 8.51
CA THR A 263 -13.34 -1.69 9.25
C THR A 263 -12.37 -2.64 9.93
N LEU A 264 -12.62 -2.92 11.21
CA LEU A 264 -11.95 -3.96 11.98
C LEU A 264 -12.92 -5.13 12.20
N ALA A 265 -12.39 -6.35 12.13
CA ALA A 265 -13.15 -7.58 12.33
C ALA A 265 -12.23 -8.68 12.92
N PRO A 266 -12.75 -9.83 13.39
CA PRO A 266 -11.90 -10.97 13.72
C PRO A 266 -11.10 -11.42 12.50
N ALA A 267 -9.90 -11.96 12.65
CA ALA A 267 -9.23 -12.71 11.59
C ALA A 267 -9.33 -14.21 11.90
N PHE A 268 -9.45 -15.04 10.87
CA PHE A 268 -9.51 -16.51 10.99
C PHE A 268 -8.32 -17.19 10.32
N ALA A 269 -8.04 -18.45 10.68
CA ALA A 269 -6.84 -19.18 10.25
C ALA A 269 -6.68 -19.32 8.73
N ASP A 270 -7.79 -19.44 7.99
CA ASP A 270 -7.79 -19.69 6.54
C ASP A 270 -8.04 -18.41 5.71
N GLU A 271 -7.89 -17.23 6.32
CA GLU A 271 -8.04 -15.96 5.64
C GLU A 271 -6.68 -15.34 5.28
N PRO A 272 -6.57 -14.68 4.11
CA PRO A 272 -5.35 -13.96 3.76
C PRO A 272 -5.05 -12.87 4.78
N LEU A 273 -3.77 -12.70 5.09
CA LEU A 273 -3.30 -11.74 6.07
C LEU A 273 -3.36 -10.30 5.53
N ASN A 274 -3.03 -10.11 4.25
CA ASN A 274 -2.70 -8.78 3.69
C ASN A 274 -3.50 -8.41 2.43
N CYS A 275 -4.45 -9.24 1.98
CA CYS A 275 -5.32 -8.95 0.84
C CYS A 275 -6.78 -9.33 1.13
N GLN A 276 -7.71 -8.66 0.46
CA GLN A 276 -9.15 -8.85 0.70
C GLN A 276 -9.60 -10.16 0.04
N PRO A 277 -10.13 -11.17 0.75
CA PRO A 277 -10.71 -12.35 0.11
C PRO A 277 -12.10 -12.07 -0.49
N GLY A 278 -12.80 -13.09 -0.98
CA GLY A 278 -14.18 -12.97 -1.47
C GLY A 278 -14.32 -12.70 -2.97
N ARG A 279 -15.52 -12.32 -3.39
CA ARG A 279 -15.93 -12.07 -4.78
C ARG A 279 -15.62 -10.63 -5.16
N GLN A 280 -14.86 -10.39 -6.22
CA GLN A 280 -14.46 -9.04 -6.63
C GLN A 280 -15.39 -8.50 -7.72
N LEU A 281 -15.98 -7.33 -7.49
CA LEU A 281 -16.76 -6.60 -8.49
C LEU A 281 -15.96 -5.40 -8.97
N VAL A 282 -15.75 -5.27 -10.27
CA VAL A 282 -14.97 -4.18 -10.87
C VAL A 282 -15.91 -3.24 -11.64
N ASN A 283 -15.89 -1.95 -11.30
CA ASN A 283 -16.59 -0.92 -12.04
C ASN A 283 -15.89 -0.68 -13.38
N GLN A 284 -16.59 -0.98 -14.47
CA GLN A 284 -16.03 -0.96 -15.82
C GLN A 284 -15.66 0.45 -16.31
N SER A 285 -16.24 1.52 -15.72
CA SER A 285 -15.89 2.89 -16.08
C SER A 285 -14.68 3.41 -15.33
N THR A 286 -14.47 3.00 -14.08
CA THR A 286 -13.45 3.59 -13.21
C THR A 286 -12.29 2.66 -12.87
N GLY A 287 -12.45 1.35 -13.09
CA GLY A 287 -11.49 0.31 -12.70
C GLY A 287 -11.48 -0.02 -11.20
N ASN A 288 -12.20 0.73 -10.37
CA ASN A 288 -12.26 0.43 -8.93
C ASN A 288 -12.99 -0.88 -8.66
N ALA A 289 -12.57 -1.54 -7.58
CA ALA A 289 -13.18 -2.79 -7.14
C ALA A 289 -13.87 -2.69 -5.77
N GLY A 290 -14.78 -3.61 -5.54
CA GLY A 290 -15.35 -3.93 -4.23
C GLY A 290 -15.46 -5.42 -4.05
N TYR A 291 -15.84 -5.81 -2.84
CA TYR A 291 -15.74 -7.19 -2.40
C TYR A 291 -17.05 -7.66 -1.80
N ALA A 292 -17.47 -8.86 -2.13
CA ALA A 292 -18.67 -9.47 -1.60
C ALA A 292 -18.37 -10.85 -1.02
N ASP A 293 -19.07 -11.21 0.05
CA ASP A 293 -19.03 -12.55 0.62
C ASP A 293 -20.42 -12.96 1.08
N LEU A 294 -20.75 -14.22 0.83
CA LEU A 294 -22.03 -14.81 1.22
C LEU A 294 -21.79 -15.62 2.49
N ASP A 295 -22.43 -15.23 3.59
CA ASP A 295 -22.31 -15.95 4.84
C ASP A 295 -23.19 -17.22 4.88
N ASN A 296 -22.98 -18.04 5.89
CA ASN A 296 -23.79 -19.24 6.12
C ASN A 296 -25.17 -18.95 6.72
N THR A 297 -25.44 -17.71 7.15
CA THR A 297 -26.70 -17.29 7.77
C THR A 297 -27.70 -16.71 6.75
N GLY A 298 -27.28 -16.54 5.49
CA GLY A 298 -28.10 -16.06 4.39
C GLY A 298 -27.94 -14.58 4.08
N TYR A 299 -26.93 -13.90 4.64
CA TYR A 299 -26.56 -12.54 4.28
C TYR A 299 -25.48 -12.52 3.21
N LEU A 300 -25.70 -11.70 2.17
CA LEU A 300 -24.65 -11.25 1.28
C LEU A 300 -24.17 -9.88 1.72
N SER A 301 -22.93 -9.80 2.16
CA SER A 301 -22.31 -8.55 2.58
C SER A 301 -21.40 -8.04 1.47
N ILE A 302 -21.47 -6.74 1.17
CA ILE A 302 -20.76 -6.11 0.04
C ILE A 302 -20.07 -4.83 0.50
N ASP A 303 -18.75 -4.79 0.40
CA ASP A 303 -17.93 -3.59 0.53
C ASP A 303 -17.97 -2.79 -0.76
N MET A 304 -18.70 -1.68 -0.73
CA MET A 304 -18.91 -0.79 -1.88
C MET A 304 -18.04 0.47 -1.80
N VAL A 305 -17.15 0.58 -0.82
CA VAL A 305 -16.37 1.80 -0.54
C VAL A 305 -15.70 2.33 -1.80
N ASN A 306 -15.09 1.46 -2.61
CA ASN A 306 -14.39 1.84 -3.83
C ASN A 306 -15.23 1.70 -5.11
N VAL A 307 -16.26 0.85 -5.13
CA VAL A 307 -17.01 0.53 -6.36
C VAL A 307 -17.73 1.73 -6.93
N ILE A 308 -18.40 2.48 -6.05
CA ILE A 308 -19.21 3.63 -6.46
C ILE A 308 -18.38 4.89 -6.21
N PRO A 309 -18.00 5.64 -7.26
CA PRO A 309 -17.17 6.82 -7.09
C PRO A 309 -17.93 7.98 -6.45
N LYS A 310 -17.20 8.97 -5.96
CA LYS A 310 -17.73 10.31 -5.66
C LYS A 310 -17.73 11.16 -6.91
N GLU A 311 -18.74 12.00 -7.07
CA GLU A 311 -18.78 12.93 -8.20
C GLU A 311 -17.71 14.00 -8.07
N THR A 312 -17.63 14.65 -6.90
CA THR A 312 -16.75 15.80 -6.68
C THR A 312 -15.78 15.56 -5.53
N PHE A 313 -14.59 16.11 -5.69
CA PHE A 313 -13.64 16.31 -4.60
C PHE A 313 -14.23 17.25 -3.54
N ARG A 314 -13.75 17.12 -2.29
CA ARG A 314 -14.15 18.02 -1.18
C ARG A 314 -13.97 19.50 -1.53
N ALA A 315 -14.91 20.34 -1.08
CA ALA A 315 -14.91 21.77 -1.39
C ALA A 315 -13.77 22.55 -0.71
N VAL A 316 -13.37 22.13 0.50
CA VAL A 316 -12.28 22.71 1.27
C VAL A 316 -11.09 21.73 1.24
N ARG A 317 -9.96 22.14 0.68
CA ARG A 317 -8.82 21.27 0.36
C ARG A 317 -8.23 20.57 1.57
N ASP A 318 -8.15 21.23 2.71
CA ASP A 318 -7.55 20.73 3.94
C ASP A 318 -8.56 20.13 4.93
N ASP A 319 -9.86 20.18 4.60
CA ASP A 319 -10.90 19.56 5.41
C ASP A 319 -10.95 18.05 5.15
N ILE A 320 -10.17 17.32 5.95
CA ILE A 320 -10.09 15.86 5.90
C ILE A 320 -10.89 15.15 7.00
N THR A 321 -11.58 15.90 7.88
CA THR A 321 -12.22 15.32 9.07
C THR A 321 -13.73 15.58 9.18
N SER A 322 -14.31 16.47 8.36
CA SER A 322 -15.77 16.68 8.31
C SER A 322 -16.52 15.49 7.67
N PRO A 323 -17.86 15.38 7.80
CA PRO A 323 -18.63 14.38 7.08
C PRO A 323 -18.27 14.24 5.59
N ILE A 324 -18.09 13.01 5.11
CA ILE A 324 -17.74 12.73 3.72
C ILE A 324 -19.00 12.89 2.85
N GLY A 325 -18.89 13.62 1.74
CA GLY A 325 -19.99 13.76 0.78
C GLY A 325 -20.45 12.44 0.17
N PRO A 326 -21.67 12.39 -0.39
CA PRO A 326 -22.28 11.17 -0.91
C PRO A 326 -21.49 10.60 -2.10
N ASN A 327 -21.78 9.33 -2.42
CA ASN A 327 -21.41 8.76 -3.71
C ASN A 327 -22.12 9.51 -4.85
N ALA A 328 -21.57 9.41 -6.06
CA ALA A 328 -22.18 9.97 -7.26
C ALA A 328 -23.58 9.38 -7.49
N ASP A 329 -24.54 10.25 -7.82
CA ASP A 329 -25.92 9.86 -8.06
C ASP A 329 -26.11 9.40 -9.52
N TYR A 330 -26.03 8.08 -9.72
CA TYR A 330 -26.35 7.45 -11.00
C TYR A 330 -27.83 7.05 -11.12
N GLY A 331 -28.71 7.51 -10.23
CA GLY A 331 -30.07 7.00 -10.07
C GLY A 331 -30.13 5.72 -9.22
N THR A 332 -31.27 5.02 -9.25
CA THR A 332 -31.49 3.81 -8.44
C THR A 332 -30.44 2.74 -8.74
N VAL A 333 -29.66 2.37 -7.72
CA VAL A 333 -28.60 1.37 -7.81
C VAL A 333 -29.21 -0.01 -7.58
N THR A 334 -29.07 -0.91 -8.54
CA THR A 334 -29.54 -2.30 -8.46
C THR A 334 -28.38 -3.25 -8.24
N ILE A 335 -28.52 -4.11 -7.23
CA ILE A 335 -27.61 -5.21 -6.94
C ILE A 335 -28.28 -6.50 -7.42
N SER A 336 -27.60 -7.28 -8.26
CA SER A 336 -28.15 -8.51 -8.85
C SER A 336 -27.16 -9.67 -8.82
N ALA A 337 -27.68 -10.90 -8.91
CA ALA A 337 -26.93 -12.12 -9.22
C ALA A 337 -27.51 -12.74 -10.49
N GLY A 338 -26.73 -12.73 -11.58
CA GLY A 338 -27.27 -13.00 -12.92
C GLY A 338 -28.45 -12.07 -13.22
N THR A 339 -29.61 -12.65 -13.53
CA THR A 339 -30.86 -11.90 -13.79
C THR A 339 -31.71 -11.66 -12.54
N THR A 340 -31.33 -12.22 -11.39
CA THR A 340 -32.11 -12.10 -10.15
C THR A 340 -31.73 -10.82 -9.41
N THR A 341 -32.70 -9.93 -9.18
CA THR A 341 -32.48 -8.74 -8.35
C THR A 341 -32.40 -9.12 -6.87
N LEU A 342 -31.35 -8.65 -6.20
CA LEU A 342 -31.13 -8.85 -4.77
C LEU A 342 -31.68 -7.68 -3.97
N MET A 343 -31.35 -6.45 -4.39
CA MET A 343 -31.80 -5.21 -3.76
C MET A 343 -31.75 -4.05 -4.75
N ALA A 344 -32.61 -3.06 -4.55
CA ALA A 344 -32.51 -1.74 -5.17
C ALA A 344 -32.30 -0.68 -4.08
N LEU A 345 -31.36 0.23 -4.30
CA LEU A 345 -31.03 1.34 -3.42
C LEU A 345 -31.40 2.64 -4.15
N GLU A 346 -32.39 3.36 -3.63
CA GLU A 346 -32.67 4.71 -4.11
C GLU A 346 -31.49 5.65 -3.81
N PRO A 347 -31.28 6.72 -4.61
CA PRO A 347 -30.19 7.68 -4.38
C PRO A 347 -30.12 8.26 -2.97
N THR A 348 -31.27 8.35 -2.29
CA THR A 348 -31.40 8.84 -0.91
C THR A 348 -31.10 7.79 0.16
N SER A 349 -30.77 6.56 -0.24
CA SER A 349 -30.40 5.49 0.68
C SER A 349 -29.17 5.89 1.50
N ARG A 350 -29.20 5.60 2.81
CA ARG A 350 -28.04 5.79 3.70
C ARG A 350 -26.78 5.05 3.22
N PHE A 351 -26.95 3.98 2.44
CA PHE A 351 -25.84 3.21 1.87
C PHE A 351 -25.15 3.90 0.69
N LEU A 352 -25.71 5.00 0.18
CA LEU A 352 -25.12 5.85 -0.86
C LEU A 352 -24.76 7.24 -0.32
N LEU A 353 -25.58 7.78 0.61
CA LEU A 353 -25.35 9.08 1.22
C LEU A 353 -24.33 9.04 2.38
N ASP A 354 -24.58 8.19 3.37
CA ASP A 354 -23.80 8.12 4.62
C ASP A 354 -22.99 6.82 4.70
N TYR A 355 -22.61 6.27 3.54
CA TYR A 355 -21.98 4.96 3.42
C TYR A 355 -20.77 4.81 4.33
N TYR A 356 -19.97 5.87 4.47
CA TYR A 356 -18.76 5.93 5.29
C TYR A 356 -19.02 5.69 6.78
N VAL A 357 -20.22 6.01 7.30
CA VAL A 357 -20.60 5.75 8.70
C VAL A 357 -20.65 4.25 9.00
N TYR A 358 -20.97 3.44 7.98
CA TYR A 358 -21.14 1.98 8.06
C TYR A 358 -19.95 1.22 7.43
N GLY A 359 -18.81 1.89 7.28
CA GLY A 359 -17.62 1.30 6.64
C GLY A 359 -17.79 1.08 5.13
N GLY A 360 -18.85 1.63 4.54
CA GLY A 360 -19.28 1.43 3.15
C GLY A 360 -19.70 0.00 2.83
N ILE A 361 -20.07 -0.78 3.84
CA ILE A 361 -20.54 -2.16 3.68
C ILE A 361 -22.07 -2.20 3.75
N VAL A 362 -22.67 -2.98 2.86
CA VAL A 362 -24.11 -3.27 2.84
C VAL A 362 -24.34 -4.74 3.09
N ASP A 363 -25.22 -5.06 4.03
CA ASP A 363 -25.61 -6.44 4.35
C ASP A 363 -27.02 -6.72 3.81
N LEU A 364 -27.13 -7.72 2.94
CA LEU A 364 -28.36 -8.07 2.22
C LEU A 364 -28.92 -9.40 2.74
N PRO A 365 -30.04 -9.42 3.49
CA PRO A 365 -30.71 -10.66 3.81
C PRO A 365 -31.32 -11.25 2.53
N LEU A 366 -30.98 -12.50 2.22
CA LEU A 366 -31.42 -13.16 0.99
C LEU A 366 -32.59 -14.12 1.22
N THR A 367 -33.52 -14.12 0.27
CA THR A 367 -34.48 -15.22 0.12
C THR A 367 -33.80 -16.47 -0.42
N ALA A 368 -34.44 -17.65 -0.31
CA ALA A 368 -33.88 -18.90 -0.84
C ALA A 368 -33.56 -18.84 -2.35
N ASN A 369 -34.41 -18.18 -3.14
CA ASN A 369 -34.17 -18.01 -4.57
C ASN A 369 -32.96 -17.10 -4.85
N GLN A 370 -32.84 -16.00 -4.10
CA GLN A 370 -31.69 -15.10 -4.21
C GLN A 370 -30.39 -15.77 -3.77
N LEU A 371 -30.43 -16.55 -2.68
CA LEU A 371 -29.30 -17.33 -2.20
C LEU A 371 -28.77 -18.29 -3.27
N GLN A 372 -29.68 -19.00 -3.95
CA GLN A 372 -29.32 -19.88 -5.05
C GLN A 372 -28.70 -19.09 -6.21
N ALA A 373 -29.29 -17.96 -6.60
CA ALA A 373 -28.76 -17.11 -7.67
C ALA A 373 -27.35 -16.60 -7.36
N VAL A 374 -27.11 -16.13 -6.13
CA VAL A 374 -25.78 -15.69 -5.67
C VAL A 374 -24.76 -16.83 -5.79
N ARG A 375 -25.12 -18.07 -5.44
CA ARG A 375 -24.20 -19.21 -5.51
C ARG A 375 -23.84 -19.64 -6.93
N THR A 376 -24.70 -19.39 -7.92
CA THR A 376 -24.55 -19.93 -9.27
C THR A 376 -24.33 -18.88 -10.35
N SER A 377 -24.28 -17.60 -10.00
CA SER A 377 -24.22 -16.52 -10.99
C SER A 377 -23.38 -15.35 -10.51
N ALA A 378 -22.73 -14.68 -11.46
CA ALA A 378 -21.94 -13.48 -11.21
C ALA A 378 -22.80 -12.35 -10.60
N LEU A 379 -22.22 -11.61 -9.67
CA LEU A 379 -22.81 -10.41 -9.09
C LEU A 379 -22.64 -9.22 -10.03
N ALA A 380 -23.57 -8.27 -9.93
CA ALA A 380 -23.44 -6.97 -10.57
C ALA A 380 -24.05 -5.85 -9.72
N ILE A 381 -23.49 -4.65 -9.83
CA ILE A 381 -24.02 -3.40 -9.28
C ILE A 381 -24.15 -2.42 -10.44
N ASN A 382 -25.39 -2.06 -10.77
CA ASN A 382 -25.70 -1.23 -11.93
C ASN A 382 -26.62 -0.07 -11.57
N ALA A 383 -26.51 1.04 -12.30
CA ALA A 383 -27.48 2.13 -12.24
C ALA A 383 -27.72 2.74 -13.63
N PRO A 384 -28.88 3.35 -13.89
CA PRO A 384 -29.27 3.77 -15.23
C PRO A 384 -28.59 5.07 -15.72
N GLY A 385 -28.17 5.93 -14.80
CA GLY A 385 -27.65 7.26 -15.09
C GLY A 385 -26.18 7.29 -15.54
N LYS A 386 -25.73 8.50 -15.88
CA LYS A 386 -24.33 8.83 -16.15
C LYS A 386 -23.94 10.05 -15.33
N VAL A 387 -22.75 10.01 -14.73
CA VAL A 387 -22.20 11.13 -13.95
C VAL A 387 -20.79 11.41 -14.45
N ALA A 388 -20.50 12.67 -14.76
CA ALA A 388 -19.20 13.11 -15.31
C ALA A 388 -18.69 12.26 -16.51
N GLY A 389 -19.61 11.72 -17.33
CA GLY A 389 -19.29 10.88 -18.49
C GLY A 389 -19.04 9.39 -18.18
N THR A 390 -19.12 8.98 -16.92
CA THR A 390 -18.98 7.58 -16.48
C THR A 390 -20.33 6.91 -16.27
N THR A 391 -20.37 5.57 -16.25
CA THR A 391 -21.51 4.75 -15.84
C THR A 391 -21.19 3.98 -14.57
N LEU A 392 -22.21 3.63 -13.78
CA LEU A 392 -22.07 2.60 -12.76
C LEU A 392 -22.46 1.25 -13.36
N GLN A 393 -21.44 0.50 -13.79
CA GLN A 393 -21.55 -0.89 -14.19
C GLN A 393 -20.41 -1.66 -13.55
N ALA A 394 -20.67 -2.22 -12.38
CA ALA A 394 -19.72 -3.11 -11.71
C ALA A 394 -20.12 -4.55 -11.94
N THR A 395 -19.20 -5.33 -12.49
CA THR A 395 -19.40 -6.76 -12.78
C THR A 395 -18.38 -7.58 -12.02
N GLU A 396 -18.82 -8.71 -11.49
CA GLU A 396 -17.92 -9.65 -10.85
C GLU A 396 -16.99 -10.35 -11.84
N SER A 397 -15.71 -10.43 -11.49
CA SER A 397 -14.77 -11.36 -12.09
C SER A 397 -15.07 -12.77 -11.62
N THR A 398 -15.59 -13.62 -12.52
CA THR A 398 -16.05 -14.96 -12.15
C THR A 398 -14.93 -15.83 -11.59
N TYR A 399 -13.72 -15.69 -12.13
CA TYR A 399 -12.50 -16.18 -11.52
C TYR A 399 -11.79 -15.05 -10.80
N ARG A 400 -11.28 -15.34 -9.61
CA ARG A 400 -10.44 -14.43 -8.85
C ARG A 400 -9.17 -15.12 -8.38
N ILE A 401 -8.03 -14.49 -8.66
CA ILE A 401 -6.72 -14.87 -8.15
C ILE A 401 -6.25 -13.81 -7.14
N TYR A 402 -5.67 -14.23 -6.02
CA TYR A 402 -5.06 -13.33 -5.04
C TYR A 402 -4.04 -14.07 -4.17
N ALA A 403 -3.13 -13.34 -3.54
CA ALA A 403 -2.13 -13.88 -2.60
C ALA A 403 -1.73 -12.82 -1.56
N ASP A 404 -1.10 -13.27 -0.47
CA ASP A 404 -0.53 -12.36 0.53
C ASP A 404 0.77 -11.70 0.05
N GLN A 405 1.49 -12.39 -0.85
CA GLN A 405 2.72 -11.90 -1.44
C GLN A 405 2.38 -10.89 -2.55
N ARG A 406 2.13 -9.64 -2.20
CA ARG A 406 1.90 -8.56 -3.18
C ARG A 406 3.19 -7.86 -3.61
N ASN A 407 4.08 -7.62 -2.65
CA ASN A 407 5.34 -6.92 -2.83
C ASN A 407 6.43 -7.68 -2.05
N VAL A 408 7.44 -8.19 -2.75
CA VAL A 408 8.45 -9.11 -2.22
C VAL A 408 9.86 -8.58 -2.45
N TYR A 409 10.66 -8.53 -1.39
CA TYR A 409 12.10 -8.27 -1.47
C TYR A 409 12.82 -9.62 -1.55
N LEU A 410 13.43 -9.93 -2.71
CA LEU A 410 14.05 -11.25 -2.93
C LEU A 410 15.25 -11.51 -2.00
N GLU A 411 15.89 -10.46 -1.48
CA GLU A 411 16.98 -10.58 -0.50
C GLU A 411 16.56 -11.26 0.81
N ASP A 412 15.26 -11.24 1.14
CA ASP A 412 14.73 -11.91 2.33
C ASP A 412 14.50 -13.41 2.09
N TYR A 413 14.67 -13.86 0.85
CA TYR A 413 14.44 -15.24 0.40
C TYR A 413 15.62 -15.76 -0.45
N PRO A 414 16.83 -15.89 0.14
CA PRO A 414 18.04 -16.26 -0.61
C PRO A 414 17.96 -17.65 -1.26
N ASN A 415 17.12 -18.54 -0.73
CA ASN A 415 16.88 -19.88 -1.29
C ASN A 415 15.60 -19.95 -2.16
N GLY A 416 15.05 -18.79 -2.54
CA GLY A 416 13.72 -18.68 -3.15
C GLY A 416 12.58 -18.71 -2.13
N LEU A 417 11.37 -18.51 -2.65
CA LEU A 417 10.12 -18.53 -1.88
C LEU A 417 9.06 -19.37 -2.58
N SER A 418 8.06 -19.83 -1.82
CA SER A 418 6.84 -20.39 -2.39
C SER A 418 5.74 -19.35 -2.35
N ILE A 419 5.08 -19.14 -3.49
CA ILE A 419 3.89 -18.28 -3.59
C ILE A 419 2.68 -19.18 -3.59
N THR A 420 1.71 -18.87 -2.72
CA THR A 420 0.42 -19.56 -2.66
C THR A 420 -0.65 -18.66 -3.24
N LEU A 421 -1.11 -19.00 -4.44
CA LEU A 421 -2.26 -18.33 -5.05
C LEU A 421 -3.53 -18.94 -4.49
N GLN A 422 -4.42 -18.07 -4.03
CA GLN A 422 -5.82 -18.40 -3.83
C GLN A 422 -6.54 -18.23 -5.16
N VAL A 423 -7.25 -19.28 -5.59
CA VAL A 423 -8.05 -19.27 -6.81
C VAL A 423 -9.49 -19.57 -6.43
N ARG A 424 -10.41 -18.70 -6.85
CA ARG A 424 -11.84 -18.83 -6.55
C ARG A 424 -12.65 -18.71 -7.82
N TYR A 425 -13.75 -19.46 -7.89
CA TYR A 425 -14.80 -19.27 -8.87
C TYR A 425 -16.09 -18.87 -8.16
N LEU A 426 -16.60 -17.66 -8.43
CA LEU A 426 -17.77 -17.08 -7.75
C LEU A 426 -17.66 -17.13 -6.21
N GLY A 427 -16.44 -16.98 -5.68
CA GLY A 427 -16.14 -17.06 -4.24
C GLY A 427 -15.95 -18.48 -3.69
N GLY A 428 -16.28 -19.52 -4.47
CA GLY A 428 -16.10 -20.92 -4.11
C GLY A 428 -14.88 -21.59 -4.77
N ALA A 429 -14.83 -22.92 -4.67
CA ALA A 429 -13.83 -23.74 -5.36
C ALA A 429 -14.03 -23.71 -6.88
N VAL A 430 -12.95 -23.94 -7.62
CA VAL A 430 -13.04 -24.00 -9.08
C VAL A 430 -13.89 -25.22 -9.53
N PRO A 431 -14.81 -25.07 -10.50
CA PRO A 431 -15.75 -26.12 -10.89
C PRO A 431 -15.11 -27.19 -11.80
N SER A 432 -14.03 -26.83 -12.48
CA SER A 432 -13.29 -27.67 -13.41
C SER A 432 -11.80 -27.38 -13.32
N THR A 433 -10.98 -28.23 -13.94
CA THR A 433 -9.56 -27.94 -14.14
C THR A 433 -9.39 -26.55 -14.75
N THR A 434 -8.61 -25.72 -14.07
CA THR A 434 -8.33 -24.32 -14.41
C THR A 434 -6.84 -24.17 -14.58
N GLU A 435 -6.43 -23.61 -15.72
CA GLU A 435 -5.04 -23.27 -15.97
C GLU A 435 -4.76 -21.87 -15.43
N ILE A 436 -3.62 -21.69 -14.76
CA ILE A 436 -3.13 -20.38 -14.33
C ILE A 436 -1.90 -20.06 -15.17
N GLY A 437 -2.00 -19.10 -16.08
CA GLY A 437 -0.86 -18.60 -16.83
C GLY A 437 -0.02 -17.66 -15.98
N LEU A 438 1.30 -17.76 -16.08
CA LEU A 438 2.25 -16.92 -15.35
C LEU A 438 3.15 -16.15 -16.33
N GLN A 439 3.32 -14.84 -16.11
CA GLN A 439 4.18 -14.02 -16.97
C GLN A 439 4.91 -12.95 -16.16
N ALA A 440 6.24 -12.91 -16.29
CA ALA A 440 7.05 -11.80 -15.80
C ALA A 440 7.02 -10.63 -16.79
N ILE A 441 6.76 -9.43 -16.27
CA ILE A 441 6.80 -8.16 -17.00
C ILE A 441 7.48 -7.10 -16.13
N PRO A 442 7.97 -5.98 -16.71
CA PRO A 442 8.39 -4.83 -15.91
C PRO A 442 7.31 -4.39 -14.90
N ALA A 443 7.70 -4.01 -13.68
CA ALA A 443 6.76 -3.75 -12.58
C ALA A 443 5.97 -2.43 -12.69
N ALA A 444 6.49 -1.45 -13.43
CA ALA A 444 5.83 -0.16 -13.66
C ALA A 444 5.08 -0.15 -14.99
N ASP A 445 3.94 0.54 -15.04
CA ASP A 445 3.18 0.80 -16.25
C ASP A 445 2.86 2.32 -16.38
N PRO A 446 3.43 3.02 -17.38
CA PRO A 446 4.41 2.52 -18.35
C PRO A 446 5.77 2.22 -17.69
N PRO A 447 6.56 1.27 -18.23
CA PRO A 447 7.81 0.88 -17.61
C PRO A 447 8.92 1.92 -17.76
N THR A 448 9.52 2.29 -16.63
CA THR A 448 10.74 3.11 -16.57
C THR A 448 11.97 2.31 -17.00
N TYR A 449 12.09 1.07 -16.49
CA TYR A 449 13.19 0.15 -16.81
C TYR A 449 12.70 -0.95 -17.75
N LYS A 450 12.98 -0.79 -19.05
CA LYS A 450 12.42 -1.66 -20.12
C LYS A 450 13.32 -2.83 -20.48
N GLU A 451 14.64 -2.64 -20.36
CA GLU A 451 15.61 -3.64 -20.78
C GLU A 451 15.59 -4.89 -19.88
N PRO A 452 15.68 -6.11 -20.44
CA PRO A 452 15.58 -7.36 -19.68
C PRO A 452 16.53 -7.44 -18.47
N GLN A 453 17.69 -6.79 -18.53
CA GLN A 453 18.65 -6.77 -17.41
C GLN A 453 18.09 -6.19 -16.10
N TYR A 454 16.98 -5.45 -16.15
CA TYR A 454 16.36 -4.81 -14.99
C TYR A 454 15.13 -5.54 -14.44
N TRP A 455 14.66 -6.61 -15.09
CA TRP A 455 13.42 -7.30 -14.68
C TRP A 455 13.43 -8.80 -14.96
N ASP A 456 14.22 -9.29 -15.90
CA ASP A 456 14.25 -10.71 -16.31
C ASP A 456 15.21 -11.55 -15.45
N PHE A 457 14.95 -11.62 -14.15
CA PHE A 457 15.78 -12.34 -13.17
C PHE A 457 15.06 -13.44 -12.40
N LEU A 458 13.78 -13.72 -12.69
CA LEU A 458 13.00 -14.75 -12.00
C LEU A 458 13.02 -16.10 -12.74
N ASP A 459 13.06 -17.18 -11.98
CA ASP A 459 12.80 -18.55 -12.45
C ASP A 459 11.52 -19.07 -11.79
N TYR A 460 10.56 -19.52 -12.61
CA TYR A 460 9.21 -19.90 -12.22
C TYR A 460 8.58 -20.78 -13.33
N PRO A 461 7.54 -21.59 -13.04
CA PRO A 461 6.86 -22.38 -14.06
C PRO A 461 5.99 -21.50 -14.99
N ASP A 462 5.89 -21.84 -16.28
CA ASP A 462 5.08 -21.07 -17.25
C ASP A 462 3.58 -21.08 -16.93
N SER A 463 3.07 -22.20 -16.40
CA SER A 463 1.68 -22.32 -15.97
C SER A 463 1.51 -23.29 -14.80
N LEU A 464 0.36 -23.17 -14.14
CA LEU A 464 -0.07 -24.03 -13.03
C LEU A 464 -1.44 -24.64 -13.34
N THR A 465 -1.73 -25.78 -12.73
CA THR A 465 -3.04 -26.44 -12.85
C THR A 465 -3.74 -26.46 -11.49
N VAL A 466 -4.98 -25.98 -11.45
CA VAL A 466 -5.88 -26.08 -10.30
C VAL A 466 -7.03 -27.02 -10.66
N ASN A 467 -7.12 -28.16 -9.98
CA ASN A 467 -8.15 -29.16 -10.22
C ASN A 467 -9.49 -28.75 -9.60
N ALA A 468 -10.58 -29.32 -10.14
CA ALA A 468 -11.92 -29.14 -9.59
C ALA A 468 -11.96 -29.39 -8.07
N GLY A 469 -12.60 -28.49 -7.33
CA GLY A 469 -12.69 -28.55 -5.86
C GLY A 469 -11.50 -27.97 -5.10
N GLN A 470 -10.39 -27.62 -5.76
CA GLN A 470 -9.28 -26.92 -5.12
C GLN A 470 -9.55 -25.41 -4.97
N LEU A 471 -8.90 -24.82 -3.97
CA LEU A 471 -8.98 -23.39 -3.62
C LEU A 471 -7.62 -22.69 -3.76
N SER A 472 -6.53 -23.43 -3.87
CA SER A 472 -5.21 -22.80 -3.92
C SER A 472 -4.22 -23.67 -4.65
N VAL A 473 -3.15 -23.04 -5.13
CA VAL A 473 -1.98 -23.70 -5.70
C VAL A 473 -0.73 -22.97 -5.24
N SER A 474 0.31 -23.73 -4.92
CA SER A 474 1.60 -23.19 -4.52
C SER A 474 2.65 -23.53 -5.56
N PHE A 475 3.58 -22.61 -5.80
CA PHE A 475 4.68 -22.81 -6.74
C PHE A 475 5.95 -22.12 -6.24
N PRO A 476 7.14 -22.60 -6.63
CA PRO A 476 8.39 -21.96 -6.28
C PRO A 476 8.68 -20.78 -7.20
N VAL A 477 9.30 -19.74 -6.63
CA VAL A 477 9.97 -18.67 -7.37
C VAL A 477 11.39 -18.55 -6.85
N THR A 478 12.35 -18.58 -7.77
CA THR A 478 13.77 -18.40 -7.47
C THR A 478 14.39 -17.36 -8.39
N VAL A 479 15.66 -17.06 -8.19
CA VAL A 479 16.43 -16.14 -9.02
C VAL A 479 17.21 -16.92 -10.08
N LYS A 480 17.20 -16.49 -11.34
CA LYS A 480 17.91 -17.18 -12.43
C LYS A 480 19.42 -17.30 -12.15
N PRO A 481 20.06 -18.44 -12.43
CA PRO A 481 21.51 -18.56 -12.39
C PRO A 481 22.18 -17.48 -13.26
N GLY A 482 23.26 -16.87 -12.77
CA GLY A 482 24.00 -15.83 -13.49
C GLY A 482 23.40 -14.42 -13.42
N SER A 483 22.24 -14.23 -12.78
CA SER A 483 21.62 -12.90 -12.59
C SER A 483 22.14 -12.15 -11.35
N ALA A 484 23.21 -12.62 -10.70
CA ALA A 484 23.78 -12.04 -9.48
C ALA A 484 23.95 -10.51 -9.55
N ALA A 485 24.55 -10.02 -10.65
CA ALA A 485 24.81 -8.60 -10.88
C ALA A 485 23.58 -7.78 -11.32
N GLN A 486 22.47 -8.41 -11.70
CA GLN A 486 21.25 -7.69 -12.10
C GLN A 486 20.57 -7.04 -10.89
N ALA A 487 19.91 -5.91 -11.09
CA ALA A 487 19.05 -5.27 -10.11
C ALA A 487 17.84 -4.68 -10.80
N GLY A 488 16.73 -4.57 -10.07
CA GLY A 488 15.53 -3.90 -10.56
C GLY A 488 14.25 -4.55 -10.06
N PHE A 489 13.20 -4.43 -10.87
CA PHE A 489 11.82 -4.62 -10.47
C PHE A 489 11.05 -5.41 -11.52
N VAL A 490 10.25 -6.38 -11.08
CA VAL A 490 9.46 -7.24 -11.96
C VAL A 490 8.10 -7.55 -11.34
N ALA A 491 7.05 -7.54 -12.15
CA ALA A 491 5.74 -8.04 -11.79
C ALA A 491 5.54 -9.43 -12.41
N LEU A 492 5.26 -10.43 -11.58
CA LEU A 492 4.77 -11.73 -12.03
C LEU A 492 3.26 -11.69 -12.06
N THR A 493 2.68 -11.59 -13.26
CA THR A 493 1.23 -11.59 -13.48
C THR A 493 0.69 -13.01 -13.55
N CYS A 494 -0.57 -13.17 -13.16
CA CYS A 494 -1.28 -14.43 -13.11
C CYS A 494 -2.67 -14.26 -13.72
N THR A 495 -3.12 -15.16 -14.60
CA THR A 495 -4.48 -15.17 -15.15
C THR A 495 -5.08 -16.57 -15.16
N ALA A 496 -6.37 -16.70 -14.84
CA ALA A 496 -7.09 -17.97 -14.90
C ALA A 496 -7.67 -18.18 -16.31
N ASN A 497 -7.31 -19.28 -16.97
CA ASN A 497 -7.73 -19.63 -18.33
C ASN A 497 -7.51 -18.49 -19.36
N GLY A 498 -6.47 -17.68 -19.17
CA GLY A 498 -6.18 -16.51 -20.02
C GLY A 498 -7.20 -15.37 -19.91
N LEU A 499 -8.02 -15.32 -18.86
CA LEU A 499 -9.02 -14.27 -18.65
C LEU A 499 -8.39 -13.06 -17.95
N ASP A 500 -8.27 -11.94 -18.65
CA ASP A 500 -7.75 -10.68 -18.08
C ASP A 500 -8.56 -10.18 -16.88
N SER A 501 -9.87 -10.45 -16.85
CA SER A 501 -10.73 -10.09 -15.71
C SER A 501 -10.33 -10.79 -14.39
N SER A 502 -9.56 -11.88 -14.46
CA SER A 502 -9.06 -12.61 -13.30
C SER A 502 -7.64 -12.21 -12.87
N ALA A 503 -7.05 -11.21 -13.55
CA ALA A 503 -5.64 -10.88 -13.41
C ALA A 503 -5.26 -10.52 -11.98
N TYR A 504 -4.13 -11.08 -11.56
CA TYR A 504 -3.44 -10.74 -10.32
C TYR A 504 -1.95 -10.58 -10.61
N PHE A 505 -1.20 -9.98 -9.67
CA PHE A 505 0.25 -9.92 -9.77
C PHE A 505 0.93 -9.83 -8.42
N THR A 506 2.18 -10.32 -8.39
CA THR A 506 3.15 -10.13 -7.32
C THR A 506 4.33 -9.33 -7.86
N ASN A 507 4.72 -8.26 -7.16
CA ASN A 507 5.92 -7.49 -7.51
C ASN A 507 7.14 -7.98 -6.73
N PHE A 508 8.31 -7.95 -7.37
CA PHE A 508 9.58 -8.32 -6.77
C PHE A 508 10.61 -7.23 -6.97
N ARG A 509 11.41 -7.02 -5.94
CA ARG A 509 12.63 -6.23 -6.01
C ARG A 509 13.85 -7.15 -5.86
N LYS A 510 14.79 -7.01 -6.79
CA LYS A 510 16.12 -7.64 -6.72
C LYS A 510 17.19 -6.56 -6.56
N TYR A 511 18.14 -6.80 -5.67
CA TYR A 511 19.35 -6.00 -5.57
C TYR A 511 20.52 -6.69 -6.28
N ALA A 512 21.45 -5.89 -6.79
CA ALA A 512 22.70 -6.38 -7.37
C ALA A 512 23.65 -6.87 -6.27
N GLN A 513 24.29 -8.01 -6.51
CA GLN A 513 25.53 -8.37 -5.84
C GLN A 513 26.68 -7.67 -6.57
N THR A 514 27.42 -6.83 -5.86
CA THR A 514 28.52 -6.02 -6.42
C THR A 514 29.63 -5.82 -5.40
N ASP A 515 30.86 -5.73 -5.89
CA ASP A 515 32.05 -5.35 -5.11
C ASP A 515 32.38 -3.85 -5.24
N PHE A 516 31.59 -3.11 -6.03
CA PHE A 516 31.80 -1.69 -6.38
C PHE A 516 33.17 -1.42 -7.06
N GLY A 517 33.81 -2.45 -7.62
CA GLY A 517 35.18 -2.38 -8.12
C GLY A 517 36.23 -2.21 -7.01
N ILE A 518 35.87 -2.44 -5.75
CA ILE A 518 36.75 -2.29 -4.58
C ILE A 518 37.35 -3.67 -4.26
N PRO A 519 38.69 -3.81 -4.24
CA PRO A 519 39.33 -5.08 -3.88
C PRO A 519 38.98 -5.54 -2.45
N GLN A 520 38.80 -6.85 -2.29
CA GLN A 520 38.63 -7.46 -0.98
C GLN A 520 39.83 -7.13 -0.06
N GLY A 521 39.55 -6.79 1.19
CA GLY A 521 40.57 -6.39 2.17
C GLY A 521 40.95 -4.91 2.12
N THR A 522 40.42 -4.12 1.19
CA THR A 522 40.64 -2.67 1.15
C THR A 522 40.00 -1.98 2.36
N PRO A 523 40.73 -1.13 3.10
CA PRO A 523 40.14 -0.24 4.10
C PRO A 523 39.22 0.78 3.42
N ILE A 524 37.97 0.86 3.89
CA ILE A 524 36.97 1.73 3.26
C ILE A 524 37.13 3.17 3.74
N THR A 525 37.22 4.09 2.78
CA THR A 525 37.31 5.55 3.01
C THR A 525 36.01 6.24 2.59
N TRP A 526 35.84 7.50 3.02
CA TRP A 526 34.68 8.30 2.62
C TRP A 526 34.48 8.40 1.09
N PRO A 527 35.52 8.65 0.26
CA PRO A 527 35.37 8.66 -1.19
C PRO A 527 34.93 7.33 -1.81
N LEU A 528 35.18 6.20 -1.15
CA LEU A 528 34.70 4.89 -1.60
C LEU A 528 33.25 4.62 -1.18
N MET A 529 32.86 5.07 0.02
CA MET A 529 31.55 4.79 0.59
C MET A 529 30.47 5.78 0.12
N TYR A 530 30.74 7.09 0.18
CA TYR A 530 29.72 8.11 -0.01
C TYR A 530 29.03 8.04 -1.39
N PRO A 531 29.76 7.99 -2.52
CA PRO A 531 29.12 7.94 -3.84
C PRO A 531 28.29 6.67 -4.07
N ASN A 532 28.76 5.54 -3.53
CA ASN A 532 28.15 4.22 -3.74
C ASN A 532 26.96 3.95 -2.81
N VAL A 533 26.83 4.68 -1.69
CA VAL A 533 25.84 4.37 -0.65
C VAL A 533 24.99 5.57 -0.24
N LEU A 534 25.59 6.62 0.31
CA LEU A 534 24.82 7.69 0.98
C LEU A 534 24.40 8.83 0.06
N ARG A 535 25.11 9.07 -1.05
CA ARG A 535 24.87 10.22 -1.92
C ARG A 535 23.46 10.23 -2.54
N PHE A 536 22.99 9.09 -3.01
CA PHE A 536 21.59 8.94 -3.48
C PHE A 536 20.59 9.30 -2.37
N HIS A 537 20.77 8.75 -1.18
CA HIS A 537 19.85 8.96 -0.06
C HIS A 537 19.89 10.40 0.46
N TYR A 538 21.06 11.05 0.42
CA TYR A 538 21.22 12.47 0.75
C TYR A 538 20.38 13.36 -0.17
N LEU A 539 20.38 13.07 -1.48
CA LEU A 539 19.67 13.85 -2.50
C LEU A 539 18.20 13.49 -2.62
N ALA A 540 17.84 12.22 -2.57
CA ALA A 540 16.45 11.78 -2.72
C ALA A 540 15.62 11.90 -1.42
N PHE A 541 16.28 11.88 -0.26
CA PHE A 541 15.62 11.87 1.05
C PHE A 541 16.29 12.87 2.01
N PRO A 542 16.32 14.18 1.71
CA PRO A 542 17.01 15.18 2.51
C PRO A 542 16.43 15.32 3.94
N ALA A 543 15.24 14.80 4.20
CA ALA A 543 14.71 14.66 5.56
C ALA A 543 15.64 13.84 6.47
N MET A 544 16.35 12.84 5.94
CA MET A 544 17.36 12.10 6.70
C MET A 544 18.51 13.01 7.16
N SER A 545 18.90 13.96 6.31
CA SER A 545 19.95 14.94 6.57
C SER A 545 19.61 15.95 7.67
N ARG A 546 18.33 16.06 8.06
CA ARG A 546 17.90 16.84 9.24
C ARG A 546 18.28 16.18 10.55
N TYR A 547 18.42 14.86 10.56
CA TYR A 547 18.81 14.08 11.73
C TYR A 547 20.31 13.76 11.72
N ILE A 548 20.84 13.38 10.55
CA ILE A 548 22.24 13.04 10.34
C ILE A 548 22.66 13.64 8.99
N PRO A 549 23.47 14.72 8.95
CA PRO A 549 24.02 15.25 7.71
C PRO A 549 24.75 14.17 6.88
N LEU A 550 24.05 13.55 5.91
CA LEU A 550 24.53 12.34 5.23
C LEU A 550 25.70 12.59 4.27
N ASN A 551 25.99 13.86 3.95
CA ASN A 551 27.12 14.29 3.15
C ASN A 551 28.35 14.72 3.99
N GLN A 552 28.29 14.58 5.33
CA GLN A 552 29.39 14.94 6.21
C GLN A 552 29.96 13.70 6.93
N PRO A 553 31.26 13.37 6.74
CA PRO A 553 31.86 12.16 7.31
C PRO A 553 31.79 12.13 8.84
N ASP A 554 32.09 13.26 9.50
CA ASP A 554 32.10 13.34 10.96
C ASP A 554 30.71 13.15 11.57
N ALA A 555 29.66 13.67 10.91
CA ALA A 555 28.28 13.49 11.34
C ALA A 555 27.83 12.04 11.22
N VAL A 556 28.15 11.40 10.09
CA VAL A 556 27.86 9.97 9.86
C VAL A 556 28.59 9.09 10.88
N MET A 557 29.87 9.38 11.15
CA MET A 557 30.65 8.68 12.18
C MET A 557 30.11 8.92 13.60
N GLY A 558 29.67 10.13 13.91
CA GLY A 558 29.01 10.46 15.17
C GLY A 558 27.70 9.68 15.39
N ALA A 559 27.00 9.35 14.30
CA ALA A 559 25.78 8.55 14.30
C ALA A 559 26.02 7.05 13.99
N LYS A 560 27.25 6.55 14.11
CA LYS A 560 27.63 5.17 13.80
C LYS A 560 26.70 4.11 14.39
N ASN A 561 26.48 4.13 15.70
CA ASN A 561 25.72 3.10 16.39
C ASN A 561 24.25 3.02 15.94
N PRO A 562 23.48 4.13 15.87
CA PRO A 562 22.11 4.06 15.36
C PRO A 562 22.04 3.68 13.88
N ILE A 563 23.01 4.09 13.04
CA ILE A 563 23.05 3.64 11.63
C ILE A 563 23.25 2.13 11.56
N LEU A 564 24.28 1.59 12.22
CA LEU A 564 24.57 0.16 12.23
C LEU A 564 23.38 -0.67 12.74
N ALA A 565 22.69 -0.19 13.77
CA ALA A 565 21.49 -0.85 14.29
C ALA A 565 20.37 -0.87 13.25
N ARG A 566 20.01 0.28 12.67
CA ARG A 566 18.86 0.41 11.78
C ARG A 566 19.07 -0.18 10.38
N THR A 567 20.32 -0.41 9.97
CA THR A 567 20.65 -1.14 8.73
C THR A 567 20.80 -2.66 8.94
N SER A 568 20.60 -3.16 10.17
CA SER A 568 20.74 -4.59 10.47
C SER A 568 19.47 -5.39 10.14
N ASP A 569 19.61 -6.70 9.97
CA ASP A 569 18.49 -7.61 9.70
C ASP A 569 17.44 -7.61 10.82
N ALA A 570 17.83 -7.33 12.07
CA ALA A 570 16.91 -7.25 13.20
C ALA A 570 15.84 -6.15 13.03
N TYR A 571 16.11 -5.16 12.18
CA TYR A 571 15.19 -4.05 11.90
C TYR A 571 14.39 -4.26 10.61
N LYS A 572 14.67 -5.30 9.81
CA LYS A 572 13.87 -5.62 8.61
C LYS A 572 12.41 -5.84 9.00
N GLY A 573 11.50 -5.38 8.14
CA GLY A 573 10.06 -5.45 8.39
C GLY A 573 9.53 -4.48 9.45
N THR A 574 10.37 -3.64 10.06
CA THR A 574 9.95 -2.61 11.03
C THR A 574 9.80 -1.23 10.37
N THR A 575 9.16 -0.29 11.07
CA THR A 575 9.13 1.13 10.67
C THR A 575 10.44 1.86 10.93
N LEU A 576 11.42 1.20 11.55
CA LEU A 576 12.69 1.79 11.99
C LEU A 576 13.87 1.42 11.08
N PHE A 577 13.65 0.56 10.08
CA PHE A 577 14.67 0.12 9.13
C PHE A 577 15.23 1.30 8.33
N MET A 578 16.55 1.32 8.11
CA MET A 578 17.24 2.34 7.33
C MET A 578 17.85 1.73 6.05
N PRO A 579 17.67 2.36 4.88
CA PRO A 579 16.78 3.51 4.65
C PRO A 579 15.31 3.07 4.78
N VAL A 580 14.43 4.02 5.14
CA VAL A 580 12.99 3.74 5.29
C VAL A 580 12.43 3.12 4.02
N VAL A 581 12.81 3.64 2.86
CA VAL A 581 12.43 3.14 1.51
C VAL A 581 13.05 1.79 1.12
N ARG A 582 13.84 1.16 2.02
CA ARG A 582 14.50 -0.14 1.80
C ARG A 582 15.40 -0.18 0.56
N SER A 583 15.81 0.96 0.03
CA SER A 583 16.53 1.04 -1.25
C SER A 583 17.98 0.56 -1.19
N MET A 584 18.60 0.59 -0.01
CA MET A 584 20.00 0.23 0.16
C MET A 584 20.20 -1.29 0.08
N SER A 585 20.97 -1.75 -0.91
CA SER A 585 21.26 -3.17 -1.13
C SER A 585 22.08 -3.80 0.00
N PRO A 586 22.12 -5.14 0.12
CA PRO A 586 23.02 -5.83 1.04
C PRO A 586 24.48 -5.41 0.89
N CYS A 587 24.98 -5.25 -0.34
CA CYS A 587 26.34 -4.78 -0.63
C CYS A 587 26.56 -3.34 -0.16
N GLN A 588 25.59 -2.44 -0.35
CA GLN A 588 25.69 -1.06 0.14
C GLN A 588 25.67 -1.01 1.68
N ARG A 589 24.82 -1.80 2.34
CA ARG A 589 24.80 -1.93 3.80
C ARG A 589 26.13 -2.47 4.34
N ALA A 590 26.72 -3.46 3.67
CA ALA A 590 28.04 -4.00 4.01
C ALA A 590 29.16 -2.95 3.84
N LEU A 591 29.13 -2.18 2.75
CA LEU A 591 30.13 -1.13 2.48
C LEU A 591 30.06 -0.01 3.52
N LEU A 592 28.84 0.41 3.88
CA LEU A 592 28.61 1.38 4.96
C LEU A 592 29.09 0.84 6.31
N ARG A 593 28.82 -0.43 6.63
CA ARG A 593 29.33 -1.07 7.85
C ARG A 593 30.86 -1.07 7.87
N ALA A 594 31.52 -1.47 6.79
CA ALA A 594 32.97 -1.52 6.69
C ALA A 594 33.59 -0.13 6.95
N TYR A 595 33.02 0.92 6.35
CA TYR A 595 33.40 2.31 6.64
C TYR A 595 33.25 2.67 8.14
N LEU A 596 32.06 2.42 8.71
CA LEU A 596 31.73 2.81 10.08
C LEU A 596 32.55 2.04 11.13
N THR A 597 32.90 0.79 10.86
CA THR A 597 33.60 -0.10 11.80
C THR A 597 35.11 -0.08 11.63
N GLY A 598 35.61 0.31 10.46
CA GLY A 598 37.00 0.13 10.08
C GLY A 598 37.34 -1.31 9.69
N GLU A 599 36.35 -2.20 9.59
CA GLU A 599 36.52 -3.54 9.06
C GLU A 599 36.96 -3.44 7.58
N PRO A 600 37.95 -4.24 7.13
CA PRO A 600 38.31 -4.30 5.72
C PRO A 600 37.14 -4.75 4.85
N TRP A 601 37.07 -4.27 3.60
CA TRP A 601 35.99 -4.62 2.67
C TRP A 601 35.89 -6.13 2.46
N GLN A 602 34.69 -6.67 2.66
CA GLN A 602 34.32 -8.06 2.34
C GLN A 602 33.00 -8.00 1.56
N PRO A 603 33.03 -8.07 0.22
CA PRO A 603 31.80 -8.07 -0.56
C PRO A 603 30.95 -9.29 -0.16
N PRO A 604 29.64 -9.11 0.14
CA PRO A 604 28.74 -10.23 0.37
C PRO A 604 28.72 -11.18 -0.83
N GLN A 605 28.75 -12.49 -0.56
CA GLN A 605 28.64 -13.55 -1.58
C GLN A 605 27.19 -13.90 -1.88
#